data_AF-A0A5S3PAW7-F1
#
_entry.id   AF-A0A5S3PAW7-F1
#
_cell.length_a   1.000
_cell.length_b   1.000
_cell.length_c   1.000
_cell.angle_alpha   90.00
_cell.angle_beta   90.00
_cell.angle_gamma   90.00
#
_symmetry.space_group_name_H-M   'P 1'
#
loop_
_entity.id
_entity.type
_entity.pdbx_description
1 polymer ?
#
loop_
_entity_poly.entity_id
_entity_poly.type
_entity_poly.pdbx_seq_one_letter_code
_entity_poly.pdbx_strand_id
1 'polypeptide(L)'
;MTPFAIAGVQMYVNALQSNVEGMIQRLDVLMARFPWTQMVLFSELAPYGPLDKFAQPPQNEAIDRFCEAAAKHRVWLIPGSMFLKDPDTGLILNTSVVINPEGEIIRRYSKMFPFRPYEAGIAAGTEFCVFDVPEVGRFGLSICYDMWFPETTRQLTAQGVEVLLHPVLTGTTDRDAELAIARATAAQFQCYVIDVNGLGAGGVGKSCVVDPTSMVLHQSAGQEDMFPIEVDLSMVRRQRETGMKGLGQVLKSFRDRSVDFSVYDRASGTDHYLQTLGPLEIPHQGTRAGLHVDVPAQKMQEIPTFKGHTHDSVTGYPADPLPSPTAEIATPAAEAPVPASPAAALPNPIQKSGTPPVMGKTSSG
;
A
#
# COMPACT_ATOMS: atom_id res chain seq x y z
N MET A 1 -5.96 -2.14 -25.35
CA MET A 1 -5.10 -2.31 -24.17
C MET A 1 -5.07 -3.79 -23.89
N THR A 2 -3.90 -4.39 -23.73
CA THR A 2 -3.80 -5.80 -23.33
C THR A 2 -4.15 -5.86 -21.85
N PRO A 3 -5.15 -6.65 -21.42
CA PRO A 3 -5.39 -6.91 -20.00
C PRO A 3 -4.09 -7.30 -19.29
N PHE A 4 -3.83 -6.69 -18.13
CA PHE A 4 -2.70 -7.08 -17.29
C PHE A 4 -3.18 -7.40 -15.88
N ALA A 5 -2.95 -8.63 -15.44
CA ALA A 5 -3.43 -9.13 -14.17
C ALA A 5 -2.30 -9.34 -13.16
N ILE A 6 -2.49 -8.81 -11.95
CA ILE A 6 -1.58 -8.94 -10.82
C ILE A 6 -2.30 -9.68 -9.69
N ALA A 7 -1.66 -10.70 -9.13
CA ALA A 7 -2.16 -11.41 -7.98
C ALA A 7 -1.29 -11.17 -6.75
N GLY A 8 -1.92 -10.86 -5.62
CA GLY A 8 -1.28 -10.96 -4.32
C GLY A 8 -1.54 -12.34 -3.69
N VAL A 9 -0.56 -12.84 -2.95
CA VAL A 9 -0.67 -14.09 -2.17
C VAL A 9 -0.46 -13.78 -0.69
N GLN A 10 -1.57 -13.77 0.05
CA GLN A 10 -1.57 -13.68 1.51
C GLN A 10 -1.56 -15.09 2.09
N MET A 11 -0.45 -15.49 2.70
CA MET A 11 -0.29 -16.84 3.27
C MET A 11 0.35 -16.82 4.66
N TYR A 12 0.22 -17.93 5.38
CA TYR A 12 0.97 -18.13 6.62
C TYR A 12 2.47 -18.23 6.35
N VAL A 13 3.24 -17.47 7.12
CA VAL A 13 4.70 -17.49 7.11
C VAL A 13 5.17 -18.09 8.43
N ASN A 14 5.97 -19.15 8.35
CA ASN A 14 6.65 -19.73 9.50
C ASN A 14 7.91 -18.91 9.83
N ALA A 15 8.18 -18.72 11.13
CA ALA A 15 9.36 -17.99 11.60
C ALA A 15 10.63 -18.83 11.64
N LEU A 16 10.51 -20.16 11.72
CA LEU A 16 11.61 -21.07 12.05
C LEU A 16 11.94 -22.07 10.95
N GLN A 17 11.15 -22.10 9.87
CA GLN A 17 11.25 -23.06 8.79
C GLN A 17 11.11 -22.32 7.46
N SER A 18 11.72 -22.87 6.41
CA SER A 18 11.55 -22.36 5.05
C SER A 18 10.09 -22.47 4.62
N ASN A 19 9.58 -21.43 3.98
CA ASN A 19 8.24 -21.39 3.39
C ASN A 19 8.27 -21.56 1.86
N VAL A 20 9.46 -21.71 1.27
CA VAL A 20 9.66 -21.72 -0.19
C VAL A 20 8.80 -22.77 -0.91
N GLU A 21 8.74 -24.00 -0.37
CA GLU A 21 7.89 -25.06 -0.92
C GLU A 21 6.40 -24.66 -0.88
N GLY A 22 5.95 -24.15 0.27
CA GLY A 22 4.59 -23.67 0.44
C GLY A 22 4.26 -22.53 -0.53
N MET A 23 5.17 -21.58 -0.72
CA MET A 23 5.01 -20.48 -1.66
C MET A 23 4.85 -20.98 -3.10
N ILE A 24 5.70 -21.91 -3.54
CA ILE A 24 5.61 -22.50 -4.89
C ILE A 24 4.31 -23.28 -5.05
N GLN A 25 3.87 -24.02 -4.03
CA GLN A 25 2.57 -24.69 -4.05
C GLN A 25 1.41 -23.69 -4.20
N ARG A 26 1.45 -22.55 -3.48
CA ARG A 26 0.43 -21.50 -3.62
C ARG A 26 0.46 -20.88 -5.03
N LEU A 27 1.65 -20.66 -5.58
CA LEU A 27 1.80 -20.20 -6.97
C LEU A 27 1.20 -21.21 -7.97
N ASP A 28 1.51 -22.50 -7.83
CA ASP A 28 0.95 -23.56 -8.67
C ASP A 28 -0.58 -23.59 -8.59
N VAL A 29 -1.16 -23.49 -7.39
CA VAL A 29 -2.62 -23.44 -7.19
C VAL A 29 -3.24 -22.17 -7.78
N LEU A 30 -2.60 -21.02 -7.56
CA LEU A 30 -3.03 -19.74 -8.12
C LEU A 30 -3.09 -19.82 -9.64
N MET A 31 -2.04 -20.32 -10.29
CA MET A 31 -1.96 -20.41 -11.75
C MET A 31 -2.91 -21.47 -12.32
N ALA A 32 -3.17 -22.56 -11.60
CA ALA A 32 -4.18 -23.53 -11.99
C ALA A 32 -5.61 -22.96 -11.92
N ARG A 33 -5.90 -22.13 -10.92
CA ARG A 33 -7.22 -21.54 -10.70
C ARG A 33 -7.45 -20.27 -11.54
N PHE A 34 -6.41 -19.49 -11.76
CA PHE A 34 -6.44 -18.18 -12.42
C PHE A 34 -5.31 -18.08 -13.46
N PRO A 35 -5.35 -18.89 -14.53
CA PRO A 35 -4.27 -18.98 -15.52
C PRO A 35 -4.03 -17.70 -16.34
N TRP A 36 -4.89 -16.71 -16.18
CA TRP A 36 -4.78 -15.39 -16.82
C TRP A 36 -3.91 -14.40 -16.01
N THR A 37 -3.45 -14.78 -14.81
CA THR A 37 -2.54 -13.97 -14.00
C THR A 37 -1.19 -13.80 -14.70
N GLN A 38 -0.65 -12.59 -14.76
CA GLN A 38 0.62 -12.30 -15.44
C GLN A 38 1.73 -11.85 -14.49
N MET A 39 1.38 -11.41 -13.28
CA MET A 39 2.34 -11.04 -12.23
C MET A 39 1.85 -11.54 -10.87
N VAL A 40 2.77 -12.03 -10.03
CA VAL A 40 2.47 -12.53 -8.68
C VAL A 40 3.38 -11.87 -7.65
N LEU A 41 2.78 -11.40 -6.55
CA LEU A 41 3.44 -10.74 -5.43
C LEU A 41 3.19 -11.48 -4.12
N PHE A 42 4.26 -11.80 -3.39
CA PHE A 42 4.22 -12.31 -2.03
C PHE A 42 4.65 -11.25 -1.01
N SER A 43 4.40 -11.50 0.28
CA SER A 43 4.68 -10.58 1.37
C SER A 43 6.17 -10.48 1.73
N GLU A 44 6.55 -9.43 2.45
CA GLU A 44 7.91 -9.24 2.99
C GLU A 44 8.34 -10.45 3.83
N LEU A 45 9.62 -10.85 3.70
CA LEU A 45 10.27 -11.95 4.42
C LEU A 45 9.58 -13.32 4.29
N ALA A 46 8.64 -13.50 3.36
CA ALA A 46 7.88 -14.75 3.20
C ALA A 46 8.75 -16.02 3.09
N PRO A 47 9.84 -16.06 2.29
CA PRO A 47 10.63 -17.29 2.08
C PRO A 47 11.20 -17.92 3.35
N TYR A 48 11.68 -17.12 4.30
CA TYR A 48 12.40 -17.61 5.49
C TYR A 48 11.93 -17.03 6.82
N GLY A 49 10.92 -16.16 6.81
CA GLY A 49 10.39 -15.52 8.01
C GLY A 49 11.24 -14.35 8.53
N PRO A 50 10.80 -13.71 9.63
CA PRO A 50 11.34 -12.43 10.09
C PRO A 50 12.65 -12.50 10.89
N LEU A 51 13.27 -13.67 11.02
CA LEU A 51 14.48 -13.82 11.84
C LEU A 51 15.74 -13.73 10.96
N ASP A 52 16.54 -12.70 11.22
CA ASP A 52 17.80 -12.38 10.52
C ASP A 52 18.85 -13.51 10.54
N LYS A 53 18.82 -14.38 11.55
CA LYS A 53 19.68 -15.59 11.60
C LYS A 53 19.51 -16.53 10.41
N PHE A 54 18.39 -16.44 9.68
CA PHE A 54 18.14 -17.20 8.45
C PHE A 54 18.57 -16.48 7.17
N ALA A 55 19.33 -15.38 7.29
CA ALA A 55 19.86 -14.65 6.15
C ALA A 55 20.67 -15.56 5.21
N GLN A 56 20.37 -15.47 3.92
CA GLN A 56 20.96 -16.29 2.87
C GLN A 56 22.05 -15.53 2.09
N PRO A 57 22.96 -16.24 1.39
CA PRO A 57 23.78 -15.60 0.36
C PRO A 57 22.93 -15.06 -0.80
N PRO A 58 23.44 -14.08 -1.59
CA PRO A 58 22.68 -13.46 -2.69
C PRO A 58 22.23 -14.43 -3.79
N GLN A 59 23.01 -15.47 -4.03
CA GLN A 59 22.64 -16.64 -4.83
C GLN A 59 22.35 -17.79 -3.86
N ASN A 60 21.14 -18.34 -3.93
CA ASN A 60 20.69 -19.42 -3.06
C ASN A 60 19.58 -20.22 -3.74
N GLU A 61 19.35 -21.43 -3.22
CA GLU A 61 18.39 -22.40 -3.77
C GLU A 61 16.97 -21.83 -3.87
N ALA A 62 16.52 -20.99 -2.93
CA ALA A 62 15.18 -20.42 -3.01
C ALA A 62 15.01 -19.52 -4.23
N ILE A 63 16.00 -18.68 -4.52
CA ILE A 63 16.01 -17.81 -5.70
C ILE A 63 15.99 -18.65 -6.98
N ASP A 64 16.83 -19.69 -7.07
CA ASP A 64 16.88 -20.58 -8.24
C ASP A 64 15.50 -21.22 -8.49
N ARG A 65 14.86 -21.72 -7.43
CA ARG A 65 13.52 -22.30 -7.50
C ARG A 65 12.43 -21.28 -7.87
N PHE A 66 12.54 -20.04 -7.42
CA PHE A 66 11.61 -18.98 -7.83
C PHE A 66 11.80 -18.60 -9.30
N CYS A 67 13.04 -18.57 -9.79
CA CYS A 67 13.34 -18.39 -11.21
C CYS A 67 12.73 -19.50 -12.07
N GLU A 68 12.91 -20.76 -11.68
CA GLU A 68 12.28 -21.91 -12.34
C GLU A 68 10.76 -21.83 -12.32
N ALA A 69 10.16 -21.43 -11.20
CA ALA A 69 8.71 -21.32 -11.06
C ALA A 69 8.12 -20.17 -11.91
N ALA A 70 8.81 -19.03 -11.99
CA ALA A 70 8.44 -17.92 -12.86
C ALA A 70 8.46 -18.35 -14.34
N ALA A 71 9.52 -19.05 -14.77
CA ALA A 71 9.65 -19.58 -16.12
C ALA A 71 8.59 -20.65 -16.45
N LYS A 72 8.33 -21.58 -15.51
CA LYS A 72 7.31 -22.63 -15.62
C LYS A 72 5.93 -22.03 -15.92
N HIS A 73 5.56 -20.96 -15.21
CA HIS A 73 4.24 -20.33 -15.32
C HIS A 73 4.19 -19.15 -16.30
N ARG A 74 5.35 -18.71 -16.81
CA ARG A 74 5.50 -17.53 -17.68
C ARG A 74 4.90 -16.26 -17.05
N VAL A 75 5.22 -16.02 -15.78
CA VAL A 75 4.74 -14.86 -15.02
C VAL A 75 5.89 -14.02 -14.49
N TRP A 76 5.62 -12.74 -14.29
CA TRP A 76 6.47 -11.92 -13.43
C TRP A 76 6.30 -12.36 -11.98
N LEU A 77 7.39 -12.66 -11.29
CA LEU A 77 7.35 -13.12 -9.91
C LEU A 77 8.15 -12.18 -9.00
N ILE A 78 7.47 -11.68 -7.98
CA ILE A 78 8.06 -10.98 -6.85
C ILE A 78 7.79 -11.87 -5.63
N PRO A 79 8.76 -12.70 -5.21
CA PRO A 79 8.56 -13.68 -4.13
C PRO A 79 8.55 -13.03 -2.74
N GLY A 80 8.19 -11.74 -2.66
CA GLY A 80 8.36 -10.93 -1.47
C GLY A 80 9.83 -10.55 -1.29
N SER A 81 10.28 -10.45 -0.04
CA SER A 81 11.68 -10.21 0.29
C SER A 81 12.25 -11.32 1.17
N MET A 82 13.56 -11.35 1.34
CA MET A 82 14.25 -12.20 2.31
C MET A 82 15.50 -11.49 2.81
N PHE A 83 16.02 -11.90 3.96
CA PHE A 83 17.32 -11.40 4.40
C PHE A 83 18.44 -11.99 3.56
N LEU A 84 19.23 -11.12 2.92
CA LEU A 84 20.41 -11.49 2.16
C LEU A 84 21.67 -10.89 2.78
N LYS A 85 22.76 -11.65 2.79
CA LYS A 85 24.07 -11.16 3.21
C LYS A 85 24.76 -10.51 2.03
N ASP A 86 25.16 -9.26 2.20
CA ASP A 86 26.02 -8.57 1.27
C ASP A 86 27.40 -9.26 1.23
N PRO A 87 27.90 -9.68 0.06
CA PRO A 87 29.10 -10.50 -0.04
C PRO A 87 30.38 -9.71 0.28
N ASP A 88 30.36 -8.38 0.11
CA ASP A 88 31.53 -7.52 0.27
C ASP A 88 31.66 -7.02 1.72
N THR A 89 30.55 -6.67 2.34
CA THR A 89 30.49 -6.07 3.68
C THR A 89 30.10 -7.07 4.77
N GLY A 90 29.45 -8.19 4.41
CA GLY A 90 28.88 -9.15 5.34
C GLY A 90 27.60 -8.67 6.06
N LEU A 91 27.13 -7.46 5.76
CA LEU A 91 25.93 -6.88 6.35
C LEU A 91 24.67 -7.60 5.84
N ILE A 92 23.63 -7.64 6.66
CA ILE A 92 22.34 -8.23 6.30
C ILE A 92 21.42 -7.14 5.74
N LEU A 93 20.84 -7.38 4.56
CA LEU A 93 19.87 -6.51 3.90
C LEU A 93 18.54 -7.25 3.78
N ASN A 94 17.42 -6.53 3.88
CA ASN A 94 16.10 -7.05 3.54
C ASN A 94 15.87 -6.82 2.04
N THR A 95 15.96 -7.87 1.22
CA THR A 95 16.04 -7.75 -0.23
C THR A 95 14.94 -8.53 -0.94
N SER A 96 14.27 -7.86 -1.87
CA SER A 96 13.34 -8.47 -2.83
C SER A 96 13.98 -8.59 -4.20
N VAL A 97 13.52 -9.56 -4.99
CA VAL A 97 13.96 -9.77 -6.38
C VAL A 97 12.76 -9.65 -7.31
N VAL A 98 13.01 -9.12 -8.51
CA VAL A 98 12.01 -9.09 -9.59
C VAL A 98 12.47 -10.08 -10.65
N ILE A 99 11.66 -11.10 -10.88
CA ILE A 99 11.93 -12.18 -11.82
C ILE A 99 10.97 -12.05 -13.00
N ASN A 100 11.49 -12.09 -14.23
CA ASN A 100 10.68 -12.01 -15.45
C ASN A 100 10.08 -13.38 -15.83
N PRO A 101 9.16 -13.44 -16.82
CA PRO A 101 8.54 -14.68 -17.31
C PRO A 101 9.52 -15.71 -17.89
N GLU A 102 10.76 -15.32 -18.19
CA GLU A 102 11.84 -16.19 -18.66
C GLU A 102 12.64 -16.81 -17.50
N GLY A 103 12.35 -16.42 -16.25
CA GLY A 103 13.07 -16.87 -15.06
C GLY A 103 14.35 -16.08 -14.77
N GLU A 104 14.51 -14.91 -15.37
CA GLU A 104 15.69 -14.06 -15.18
C GLU A 104 15.42 -13.00 -14.11
N ILE A 105 16.41 -12.79 -13.22
CA ILE A 105 16.36 -11.71 -12.22
C ILE A 105 16.72 -10.40 -12.90
N ILE A 106 15.73 -9.53 -13.11
CA ILE A 106 15.95 -8.23 -13.76
C ILE A 106 16.30 -7.12 -12.76
N ARG A 107 15.90 -7.26 -11.49
CA ARG A 107 16.19 -6.31 -10.40
C ARG A 107 16.37 -7.01 -9.07
N ARG A 108 17.20 -6.40 -8.22
CA ARG A 108 17.28 -6.67 -6.79
C ARG A 108 17.08 -5.35 -6.07
N TYR A 109 16.24 -5.35 -5.06
CA TYR A 109 15.90 -4.16 -4.29
C TYR A 109 16.07 -4.46 -2.80
N SER A 110 16.95 -3.71 -2.15
CA SER A 110 17.12 -3.77 -0.70
C SER A 110 16.35 -2.63 -0.05
N LYS A 111 15.51 -2.96 0.94
CA LYS A 111 14.69 -2.03 1.72
C LYS A 111 15.51 -0.83 2.18
N MET A 112 15.04 0.38 1.87
CA MET A 112 15.78 1.62 2.12
C MET A 112 15.64 2.06 3.58
N PHE A 113 14.49 1.79 4.17
CA PHE A 113 14.16 2.09 5.55
C PHE A 113 13.86 0.79 6.29
N PRO A 114 14.89 0.10 6.86
CA PRO A 114 14.65 -0.92 7.86
C PRO A 114 13.77 -0.37 8.98
N PHE A 115 12.84 -1.18 9.51
CA PHE A 115 11.91 -0.82 10.57
C PHE A 115 12.64 -0.68 11.91
N ARG A 116 13.47 0.36 12.02
CA ARG A 116 14.23 0.68 13.22
C ARG A 116 13.31 1.33 14.26
N PRO A 117 13.49 1.00 15.55
CA PRO A 117 14.63 0.30 16.13
C PRO A 117 14.54 -1.23 16.14
N TYR A 118 13.45 -1.84 15.65
CA TYR A 118 13.26 -3.30 15.68
C TYR A 118 14.15 -4.07 14.69
N GLU A 119 14.49 -3.47 13.55
CA GLU A 119 15.44 -4.00 12.56
C GLU A 119 16.84 -3.33 12.69
N ALA A 120 17.34 -3.11 13.92
CA ALA A 120 18.61 -2.40 14.16
C ALA A 120 19.83 -3.07 13.51
N GLY A 121 19.85 -4.40 13.40
CA GLY A 121 20.93 -5.18 12.77
C GLY A 121 20.88 -5.24 11.25
N ILE A 122 19.85 -4.65 10.62
CA ILE A 122 19.62 -4.70 9.18
C ILE A 122 20.14 -3.41 8.54
N ALA A 123 20.96 -3.56 7.51
CA ALA A 123 21.48 -2.47 6.71
C ALA A 123 20.39 -1.92 5.76
N ALA A 124 20.54 -0.65 5.40
CA ALA A 124 19.65 0.03 4.47
C ALA A 124 20.18 -0.11 3.03
N GLY A 125 19.29 -0.33 2.08
CA GLY A 125 19.58 -0.13 0.66
C GLY A 125 19.57 1.35 0.28
N THR A 126 20.14 1.68 -0.88
CA THR A 126 20.25 3.07 -1.38
C THR A 126 19.69 3.28 -2.77
N GLU A 127 19.26 2.22 -3.45
CA GLU A 127 18.83 2.25 -4.85
C GLU A 127 17.31 2.15 -4.96
N PHE A 128 16.71 2.96 -5.84
CA PHE A 128 15.28 2.86 -6.16
C PHE A 128 15.03 1.74 -7.17
N CYS A 129 14.00 0.92 -6.94
CA CYS A 129 13.65 -0.17 -7.85
C CYS A 129 12.57 0.26 -8.82
N VAL A 130 12.96 0.41 -10.09
CA VAL A 130 12.07 0.69 -11.22
C VAL A 130 12.36 -0.27 -12.37
N PHE A 131 11.31 -0.82 -12.97
CA PHE A 131 11.40 -1.70 -14.13
C PHE A 131 10.17 -1.55 -15.04
N ASP A 132 10.35 -1.88 -16.32
CA ASP A 132 9.29 -1.82 -17.32
C ASP A 132 8.79 -3.23 -17.61
N VAL A 133 7.46 -3.39 -17.66
CA VAL A 133 6.81 -4.58 -18.20
C VAL A 133 6.43 -4.27 -19.65
N PRO A 134 6.96 -5.01 -20.65
CA PRO A 134 6.75 -4.71 -22.06
C PRO A 134 5.26 -4.57 -22.41
N GLU A 135 4.93 -3.52 -23.17
CA GLU A 135 3.57 -3.20 -23.66
C GLU A 135 2.52 -2.91 -22.56
N VAL A 136 2.91 -2.97 -21.29
CA VAL A 136 2.02 -2.77 -20.14
C VAL A 136 2.30 -1.40 -19.53
N GLY A 137 3.44 -1.24 -18.87
CA GLY A 137 3.77 -0.01 -18.15
C GLY A 137 4.97 -0.13 -17.23
N ARG A 138 5.18 0.91 -16.43
CA ARG A 138 6.32 1.01 -15.51
C ARG A 138 5.92 0.66 -14.08
N PHE A 139 6.71 -0.19 -13.44
CA PHE A 139 6.49 -0.71 -12.10
C PHE A 139 7.58 -0.23 -11.16
N GLY A 140 7.20 -0.03 -9.91
CA GLY A 140 8.11 0.27 -8.80
C GLY A 140 7.92 -0.73 -7.68
N LEU A 141 8.97 -0.92 -6.89
CA LEU A 141 8.97 -1.80 -5.71
C LEU A 141 9.43 -1.00 -4.49
N SER A 142 8.68 -1.12 -3.40
CA SER A 142 8.94 -0.52 -2.09
C SER A 142 8.60 -1.58 -1.05
N ILE A 143 9.36 -1.71 0.04
CA ILE A 143 9.13 -2.78 1.03
C ILE A 143 8.64 -2.16 2.35
N CYS A 144 7.39 -2.47 2.70
CA CYS A 144 6.79 -2.20 4.02
C CYS A 144 7.02 -0.76 4.53
N TYR A 145 8.01 -0.61 5.42
CA TYR A 145 8.29 0.66 6.10
C TYR A 145 8.76 1.76 5.13
N ASP A 146 9.27 1.41 3.95
CA ASP A 146 9.63 2.37 2.90
C ASP A 146 8.46 3.29 2.51
N MET A 147 7.22 2.79 2.51
CA MET A 147 6.03 3.57 2.12
C MET A 147 5.61 4.62 3.17
N TRP A 148 6.13 4.52 4.40
CA TRP A 148 5.89 5.53 5.45
C TRP A 148 6.60 6.86 5.13
N PHE A 149 7.60 6.82 4.26
CA PHE A 149 8.34 7.97 3.79
C PHE A 149 7.84 8.34 2.39
N PRO A 150 6.88 9.29 2.25
CA PRO A 150 6.26 9.61 0.97
C PRO A 150 7.28 10.01 -0.11
N GLU A 151 8.48 10.44 0.26
CA GLU A 151 9.64 10.65 -0.60
C GLU A 151 9.99 9.44 -1.46
N THR A 152 9.88 8.21 -0.92
CA THR A 152 10.20 6.99 -1.68
C THR A 152 9.25 6.86 -2.87
N THR A 153 7.94 6.96 -2.62
CA THR A 153 6.94 6.86 -3.68
C THR A 153 6.94 8.09 -4.58
N ARG A 154 7.25 9.28 -4.05
CA ARG A 154 7.46 10.49 -4.85
C ARG A 154 8.56 10.26 -5.88
N GLN A 155 9.70 9.72 -5.47
CA GLN A 155 10.83 9.46 -6.35
C GLN A 155 10.49 8.40 -7.40
N LEU A 156 9.79 7.33 -7.02
CA LEU A 156 9.35 6.27 -7.96
C LEU A 156 8.37 6.82 -9.00
N THR A 157 7.34 7.55 -8.58
CA THR A 157 6.31 8.07 -9.49
C THR A 157 6.80 9.24 -10.35
N ALA A 158 7.75 10.04 -9.87
CA ALA A 158 8.47 11.02 -10.69
C ALA A 158 9.27 10.35 -11.83
N GLN A 159 9.72 9.10 -11.64
CA GLN A 159 10.34 8.28 -12.70
C GLN A 159 9.31 7.55 -13.59
N GLY A 160 8.01 7.84 -13.42
CA GLY A 160 6.95 7.33 -14.26
C GLY A 160 6.29 6.04 -13.78
N VAL A 161 6.63 5.51 -12.60
CA VAL A 161 5.98 4.31 -12.03
C VAL A 161 4.46 4.47 -11.99
N GLU A 162 3.73 3.50 -12.56
CA GLU A 162 2.26 3.46 -12.66
C GLU A 162 1.65 2.47 -11.65
N VAL A 163 2.42 1.45 -11.26
CA VAL A 163 2.04 0.44 -10.25
C VAL A 163 3.16 0.32 -9.21
N LEU A 164 2.82 0.50 -7.95
CA LEU A 164 3.69 0.25 -6.81
C LEU A 164 3.39 -1.14 -6.23
N LEU A 165 4.37 -2.03 -6.32
CA LEU A 165 4.36 -3.33 -5.66
C LEU A 165 4.90 -3.13 -4.24
N HIS A 166 4.16 -3.63 -3.25
CA HIS A 166 4.45 -3.39 -1.85
C HIS A 166 4.35 -4.69 -1.03
N PRO A 167 5.44 -5.49 -0.95
CA PRO A 167 5.55 -6.56 0.04
C PRO A 167 5.59 -5.96 1.45
N VAL A 168 4.76 -6.48 2.35
CA VAL A 168 4.60 -5.96 3.72
C VAL A 168 4.75 -7.06 4.76
N LEU A 169 5.38 -6.73 5.87
CA LEU A 169 5.29 -7.46 7.14
C LEU A 169 4.87 -6.45 8.21
N THR A 170 3.58 -6.40 8.48
CA THR A 170 3.04 -5.67 9.63
C THR A 170 2.27 -6.65 10.49
N GLY A 171 2.91 -7.04 11.60
CA GLY A 171 2.35 -7.91 12.64
C GLY A 171 1.80 -7.15 13.86
N THR A 172 1.78 -5.82 13.80
CA THR A 172 1.51 -4.93 14.94
C THR A 172 0.17 -4.20 14.80
N THR A 173 -0.16 -3.39 15.81
CA THR A 173 -1.29 -2.44 15.77
C THR A 173 -1.14 -1.35 14.71
N ASP A 174 0.03 -1.22 14.08
CA ASP A 174 0.27 -0.22 13.04
C ASP A 174 -0.45 -0.54 11.73
N ARG A 175 -0.99 -1.77 11.57
CA ARG A 175 -1.62 -2.19 10.31
C ARG A 175 -2.74 -1.26 9.85
N ASP A 176 -3.54 -0.72 10.76
CA ASP A 176 -4.63 0.18 10.36
C ASP A 176 -4.09 1.55 9.87
N ALA A 177 -2.97 2.03 10.44
CA ALA A 177 -2.29 3.22 9.95
C ALA A 177 -1.64 2.95 8.58
N GLU A 178 -0.98 1.81 8.42
CA GLU A 178 -0.34 1.41 7.18
C GLU A 178 -1.37 1.25 6.04
N LEU A 179 -2.56 0.68 6.30
CA LEU A 179 -3.66 0.63 5.31
C LEU A 179 -4.14 2.04 4.91
N ALA A 180 -4.18 2.98 5.85
CA ALA A 180 -4.50 4.37 5.54
C ALA A 180 -3.41 5.02 4.68
N ILE A 181 -2.14 4.72 4.96
CA ILE A 181 -0.99 5.17 4.15
C ILE A 181 -1.09 4.59 2.74
N ALA A 182 -1.33 3.29 2.55
CA ALA A 182 -1.48 2.68 1.22
C ALA A 182 -2.55 3.40 0.38
N ARG A 183 -3.69 3.70 1.00
CA ARG A 183 -4.79 4.45 0.34
C ARG A 183 -4.42 5.89 0.03
N ALA A 184 -3.70 6.56 0.92
CA ALA A 184 -3.21 7.92 0.71
C ALA A 184 -2.16 7.96 -0.41
N THR A 185 -1.22 7.00 -0.42
CA THR A 185 -0.17 6.84 -1.42
C THR A 185 -0.76 6.71 -2.82
N ALA A 186 -1.73 5.81 -3.01
CA ALA A 186 -2.39 5.62 -4.31
C ALA A 186 -3.00 6.93 -4.84
N ALA A 187 -3.60 7.73 -3.95
CA ALA A 187 -4.20 9.02 -4.27
C ALA A 187 -3.14 10.11 -4.54
N GLN A 188 -2.18 10.28 -3.65
CA GLN A 188 -1.16 11.35 -3.68
C GLN A 188 -0.22 11.23 -4.87
N PHE A 189 0.04 9.99 -5.30
CA PHE A 189 1.01 9.67 -6.37
C PHE A 189 0.36 9.14 -7.65
N GLN A 190 -0.98 9.04 -7.66
CA GLN A 190 -1.78 8.61 -8.80
C GLN A 190 -1.20 7.34 -9.44
N CYS A 191 -1.10 6.27 -8.66
CA CYS A 191 -0.62 4.96 -9.06
C CYS A 191 -1.46 3.87 -8.39
N TYR A 192 -1.43 2.65 -8.95
CA TYR A 192 -1.93 1.49 -8.22
C TYR A 192 -0.98 1.14 -7.08
N VAL A 193 -1.53 0.68 -5.95
CA VAL A 193 -0.75 0.10 -4.85
C VAL A 193 -1.22 -1.34 -4.66
N ILE A 194 -0.31 -2.29 -4.83
CA ILE A 194 -0.54 -3.72 -4.58
C ILE A 194 0.16 -4.07 -3.27
N ASP A 195 -0.59 -4.08 -2.19
CA ASP A 195 -0.11 -4.24 -0.81
C ASP A 195 -0.34 -5.67 -0.32
N VAL A 196 0.72 -6.43 -0.08
CA VAL A 196 0.63 -7.85 0.29
C VAL A 196 1.31 -8.08 1.64
N ASN A 197 0.51 -8.35 2.67
CA ASN A 197 0.95 -8.65 4.02
C ASN A 197 0.75 -10.13 4.33
N GLY A 198 1.70 -10.76 5.02
CA GLY A 198 1.64 -12.17 5.39
C GLY A 198 0.74 -12.42 6.60
N LEU A 199 0.63 -13.70 6.97
CA LEU A 199 -0.07 -14.15 8.19
C LEU A 199 0.90 -14.82 9.16
N GLY A 200 0.54 -14.83 10.45
CA GLY A 200 1.36 -15.45 11.50
C GLY A 200 2.65 -14.65 11.71
N ALA A 201 3.81 -15.28 11.50
CA ALA A 201 5.09 -14.57 11.63
C ALA A 201 5.32 -13.53 10.51
N GLY A 202 4.56 -13.62 9.42
CA GLY A 202 4.62 -12.70 8.29
C GLY A 202 3.66 -11.52 8.38
N GLY A 203 2.89 -11.38 9.46
CA GLY A 203 1.96 -10.28 9.66
C GLY A 203 0.56 -10.69 10.11
N VAL A 204 -0.37 -9.73 10.09
CA VAL A 204 -1.80 -9.94 10.41
C VAL A 204 -2.71 -10.00 9.18
N GLY A 205 -2.12 -10.07 7.98
CA GLY A 205 -2.85 -10.06 6.72
C GLY A 205 -3.46 -8.68 6.43
N LYS A 206 -4.74 -8.68 6.02
CA LYS A 206 -5.43 -7.51 5.47
C LYS A 206 -4.76 -6.93 4.21
N SER A 207 -4.13 -7.76 3.38
CA SER A 207 -3.57 -7.35 2.08
C SER A 207 -4.60 -6.56 1.29
N CYS A 208 -4.18 -5.53 0.54
CA CYS A 208 -5.12 -4.68 -0.17
C CYS A 208 -4.62 -4.25 -1.56
N VAL A 209 -5.57 -3.93 -2.42
CA VAL A 209 -5.29 -3.30 -3.72
C VAL A 209 -6.05 -1.99 -3.79
N VAL A 210 -5.32 -0.91 -4.04
CA VAL A 210 -5.89 0.43 -4.15
C VAL A 210 -5.60 1.00 -5.53
N ASP A 211 -6.64 1.58 -6.14
CA ASP A 211 -6.53 2.24 -7.43
C ASP A 211 -5.97 3.68 -7.31
N PRO A 212 -5.57 4.31 -8.45
CA PRO A 212 -5.05 5.68 -8.47
C PRO A 212 -6.02 6.77 -7.99
N THR A 213 -7.26 6.43 -7.63
CA THR A 213 -8.28 7.33 -7.10
C THR A 213 -8.63 7.07 -5.64
N SER A 214 -7.81 6.27 -4.95
CA SER A 214 -7.99 5.83 -3.55
C SER A 214 -9.16 4.87 -3.34
N MET A 215 -9.71 4.27 -4.41
CA MET A 215 -10.70 3.20 -4.26
C MET A 215 -9.99 1.91 -3.88
N VAL A 216 -10.45 1.28 -2.80
CA VAL A 216 -10.00 -0.06 -2.40
C VAL A 216 -10.73 -1.06 -3.29
N LEU A 217 -9.99 -1.70 -4.20
CA LEU A 217 -10.54 -2.72 -5.11
C LEU A 217 -10.68 -4.06 -4.42
N HIS A 218 -9.78 -4.34 -3.48
CA HIS A 218 -9.76 -5.55 -2.68
C HIS A 218 -9.10 -5.30 -1.34
N GLN A 219 -9.62 -5.97 -0.32
CA GLN A 219 -8.96 -6.07 0.98
C GLN A 219 -9.23 -7.46 1.55
N SER A 220 -8.18 -8.25 1.74
CA SER A 220 -8.25 -9.54 2.42
C SER A 220 -8.67 -9.33 3.88
N ALA A 221 -9.15 -10.39 4.52
CA ALA A 221 -9.32 -10.42 5.97
C ALA A 221 -8.12 -11.14 6.62
N GLY A 222 -8.32 -11.82 7.75
CA GLY A 222 -7.26 -12.46 8.55
C GLY A 222 -6.95 -13.92 8.18
N GLN A 223 -7.30 -14.35 6.97
CA GLN A 223 -7.15 -15.73 6.49
C GLN A 223 -6.33 -15.79 5.20
N GLU A 224 -5.89 -16.99 4.79
CA GLU A 224 -5.20 -17.15 3.51
C GLU A 224 -6.06 -16.63 2.35
N ASP A 225 -5.43 -15.94 1.41
CA ASP A 225 -6.11 -15.34 0.27
C ASP A 225 -5.18 -15.27 -0.95
N MET A 226 -5.78 -15.41 -2.13
CA MET A 226 -5.12 -15.32 -3.43
C MET A 226 -6.03 -14.51 -4.34
N PHE A 227 -5.64 -13.28 -4.64
CA PHE A 227 -6.53 -12.30 -5.25
C PHE A 227 -5.93 -11.73 -6.54
N PRO A 228 -6.24 -12.32 -7.71
CA PRO A 228 -5.87 -11.74 -9.00
C PRO A 228 -6.81 -10.58 -9.34
N ILE A 229 -6.24 -9.45 -9.78
CA ILE A 229 -6.95 -8.24 -10.21
C ILE A 229 -6.36 -7.75 -11.52
N GLU A 230 -7.23 -7.40 -12.47
CA GLU A 230 -6.84 -6.71 -13.69
C GLU A 230 -6.64 -5.22 -13.40
N VAL A 231 -5.50 -4.65 -13.84
CA VAL A 231 -5.19 -3.23 -13.70
C VAL A 231 -5.43 -2.47 -15.00
N ASP A 232 -6.03 -1.28 -14.89
CA ASP A 232 -6.23 -0.37 -16.02
C ASP A 232 -5.18 0.75 -15.98
N LEU A 233 -4.08 0.58 -16.72
CA LEU A 233 -3.03 1.60 -16.77
C LEU A 233 -3.43 2.83 -17.60
N SER A 234 -4.47 2.73 -18.44
CA SER A 234 -5.01 3.93 -19.09
C SER A 234 -5.69 4.85 -18.07
N MET A 235 -6.30 4.28 -17.01
CA MET A 235 -6.82 5.05 -15.89
C MET A 235 -5.70 5.84 -15.24
N VAL A 236 -4.56 5.23 -14.90
CA VAL A 236 -3.38 5.94 -14.34
C VAL A 236 -3.02 7.15 -15.21
N ARG A 237 -2.81 6.91 -16.52
CA ARG A 237 -2.39 7.94 -17.48
C ARG A 237 -3.42 9.06 -17.58
N ARG A 238 -4.70 8.71 -17.67
CA ARG A 238 -5.83 9.66 -17.72
C ARG A 238 -5.93 10.49 -16.45
N GLN A 239 -5.74 9.90 -15.27
CA GLN A 239 -5.76 10.64 -13.99
C GLN A 239 -4.58 11.61 -13.89
N ARG A 240 -3.39 11.23 -14.36
CA ARG A 240 -2.22 12.11 -14.40
C ARG A 240 -2.40 13.27 -15.39
N GLU A 241 -3.05 13.01 -16.52
CA GLU A 241 -3.32 14.02 -17.53
C GLU A 241 -4.45 14.98 -17.14
N THR A 242 -5.58 14.46 -16.66
CA THR A 242 -6.81 15.26 -16.46
C THR A 242 -7.13 15.55 -14.99
N GLY A 243 -6.36 14.98 -14.07
CA GLY A 243 -6.56 15.11 -12.63
C GLY A 243 -7.44 14.00 -12.06
N MET A 244 -7.30 13.75 -10.76
CA MET A 244 -8.03 12.68 -10.08
C MET A 244 -9.55 12.92 -10.19
N LYS A 245 -10.27 12.00 -10.85
CA LYS A 245 -11.71 12.14 -11.14
C LYS A 245 -12.05 13.44 -11.89
N GLY A 246 -11.12 13.94 -12.71
CA GLY A 246 -11.25 15.22 -13.43
C GLY A 246 -11.03 16.46 -12.56
N LEU A 247 -10.51 16.31 -11.33
CA LEU A 247 -10.27 17.39 -10.37
C LEU A 247 -8.77 17.70 -10.25
N GLY A 248 -8.25 17.78 -9.03
CA GLY A 248 -6.87 18.17 -8.74
C GLY A 248 -5.82 17.33 -9.47
N GLN A 249 -4.76 18.01 -9.93
CA GLN A 249 -3.67 17.41 -10.73
C GLN A 249 -2.38 17.39 -9.93
N VAL A 250 -2.36 16.60 -8.85
CA VAL A 250 -1.33 16.64 -7.80
C VAL A 250 0.10 16.52 -8.37
N LEU A 251 0.35 15.59 -9.30
CA LEU A 251 1.69 15.43 -9.88
C LEU A 251 2.13 16.64 -10.72
N LYS A 252 1.21 17.27 -11.46
CA LYS A 252 1.52 18.48 -12.23
C LYS A 252 1.73 19.68 -11.32
N SER A 253 0.90 19.84 -10.30
CA SER A 253 1.08 20.86 -9.27
C SER A 253 2.41 20.71 -8.54
N PHE A 254 2.88 19.47 -8.29
CA PHE A 254 4.22 19.24 -7.73
C PHE A 254 5.34 19.57 -8.72
N ARG A 255 5.19 19.23 -10.01
CA ARG A 255 6.17 19.58 -11.07
C ARG A 255 6.29 21.10 -11.24
N ASP A 256 5.17 21.80 -11.25
CA ASP A 256 5.04 23.24 -11.56
C ASP A 256 5.02 24.11 -10.30
N ARG A 257 5.44 23.56 -9.15
CA ARG A 257 5.48 24.26 -7.86
C ARG A 257 6.35 25.50 -7.92
N SER A 258 5.96 26.55 -7.20
CA SER A 258 6.71 27.82 -7.12
C SER A 258 7.78 27.84 -6.02
N VAL A 259 7.94 26.76 -5.28
CA VAL A 259 8.84 26.65 -4.13
C VAL A 259 9.57 25.32 -4.16
N ASP A 260 10.86 25.34 -3.86
CA ASP A 260 11.63 24.15 -3.58
C ASP A 260 11.57 23.81 -2.10
N PHE A 261 11.40 22.53 -1.80
CA PHE A 261 11.36 22.04 -0.44
C PHE A 261 12.79 21.87 0.06
N SER A 262 13.22 22.80 0.92
CA SER A 262 14.56 22.80 1.49
C SER A 262 14.87 21.54 2.33
N VAL A 263 13.85 20.80 2.77
CA VAL A 263 14.01 19.48 3.42
C VAL A 263 14.76 18.46 2.55
N TYR A 264 14.77 18.64 1.22
CA TYR A 264 15.54 17.78 0.30
C TYR A 264 17.00 18.21 0.13
N ASP A 265 17.36 19.40 0.63
CA ASP A 265 18.74 19.84 0.73
C ASP A 265 19.23 19.63 2.17
N ARG A 266 20.10 18.61 2.33
CA ARG A 266 20.72 18.28 3.62
C ARG A 266 21.61 19.38 4.19
N ALA A 267 22.01 20.36 3.37
CA ALA A 267 22.79 21.52 3.81
C ALA A 267 21.91 22.71 4.23
N SER A 268 20.59 22.66 4.00
CA SER A 268 19.69 23.79 4.26
C SER A 268 19.45 24.08 5.75
N GLY A 269 19.70 23.09 6.61
CA GLY A 269 19.38 23.14 8.04
C GLY A 269 17.88 23.02 8.36
N THR A 270 17.03 22.77 7.37
CA THR A 270 15.56 22.67 7.55
C THR A 270 15.15 21.58 8.54
N ASP A 271 15.92 20.51 8.61
CA ASP A 271 15.69 19.33 9.46
C ASP A 271 16.33 19.44 10.86
N HIS A 272 16.87 20.61 11.25
CA HIS A 272 17.49 20.80 12.58
C HIS A 272 16.57 20.41 13.74
N TYR A 273 15.26 20.64 13.62
CA TYR A 273 14.31 20.20 14.63
C TYR A 273 14.32 18.68 14.84
N LEU A 274 14.50 17.88 13.78
CA LEU A 274 14.52 16.42 13.87
C LEU A 274 15.70 15.92 14.73
N GLN A 275 16.81 16.66 14.77
CA GLN A 275 17.95 16.36 15.64
C GLN A 275 17.65 16.53 17.13
N THR A 276 16.55 17.21 17.48
CA THR A 276 16.13 17.42 18.87
C THR A 276 15.27 16.29 19.43
N LEU A 277 14.83 15.36 18.59
CA LEU A 277 13.87 14.30 18.96
C LEU A 277 14.49 13.14 19.74
N GLY A 278 15.82 13.13 19.90
CA GLY A 278 16.54 12.05 20.57
C GLY A 278 16.83 10.85 19.67
N PRO A 279 17.42 9.78 20.23
CA PRO A 279 17.81 8.59 19.48
C PRO A 279 16.62 7.66 19.14
N LEU A 280 16.81 6.81 18.13
CA LEU A 280 15.90 5.70 17.84
C LEU A 280 16.12 4.56 18.85
N GLU A 281 15.18 4.35 19.76
CA GLU A 281 15.29 3.36 20.83
C GLU A 281 13.97 2.60 21.04
N ILE A 282 14.07 1.31 21.39
CA ILE A 282 12.90 0.50 21.74
C ILE A 282 12.42 0.96 23.13
N PRO A 283 11.12 1.30 23.29
CA PRO A 283 10.55 1.58 24.61
C PRO A 283 10.70 0.37 25.54
N HIS A 284 11.25 0.57 26.73
CA HIS A 284 11.34 -0.45 27.76
C HIS A 284 10.27 -0.26 28.83
N GLN A 285 9.96 -1.32 29.56
CA GLN A 285 8.95 -1.28 30.63
C GLN A 285 9.27 -0.17 31.64
N GLY A 286 8.28 0.69 31.90
CA GLY A 286 8.41 1.81 32.84
C GLY A 286 9.04 3.08 32.27
N THR A 287 9.42 3.11 30.99
CA THR A 287 9.90 4.35 30.36
C THR A 287 8.83 5.45 30.41
N ARG A 288 9.28 6.68 30.68
CA ARG A 288 8.47 7.91 30.62
C ARG A 288 8.96 8.84 29.51
N ALA A 289 9.77 8.33 28.58
CA ALA A 289 10.25 9.11 27.44
C ALA A 289 9.07 9.71 26.67
N GLY A 290 9.16 11.01 26.34
CA GLY A 290 8.10 11.76 25.68
C GLY A 290 6.89 12.13 26.57
N LEU A 291 6.80 11.63 27.80
CA LEU A 291 5.76 12.01 28.75
C LEU A 291 6.22 13.18 29.62
N HIS A 292 6.00 14.40 29.11
CA HIS A 292 6.11 15.63 29.91
C HIS A 292 4.85 15.80 30.75
N VAL A 293 4.75 15.05 31.84
CA VAL A 293 3.65 15.20 32.79
C VAL A 293 4.07 16.26 33.80
N ASP A 294 3.70 17.51 33.53
CA ASP A 294 3.63 18.53 34.57
C ASP A 294 2.51 18.10 35.53
N VAL A 295 2.87 17.33 36.56
CA VAL A 295 2.02 17.17 37.73
C VAL A 295 2.57 18.11 38.79
N PRO A 296 2.07 19.35 38.93
CA PRO A 296 2.19 20.00 40.21
C PRO A 296 1.44 19.08 41.18
N ALA A 297 2.15 18.49 42.13
CA ALA A 297 1.54 17.98 43.34
C ALA A 297 0.99 19.19 44.13
N GLN A 298 -0.05 19.85 43.61
CA GLN A 298 -0.91 20.66 44.44
C GLN A 298 -1.63 19.69 45.36
N LYS A 299 -1.14 19.63 46.60
CA LYS A 299 -1.93 19.27 47.78
C LYS A 299 -3.39 19.57 47.49
N MET A 300 -4.25 18.55 47.53
CA MET A 300 -5.66 18.77 47.81
C MET A 300 -5.69 19.62 49.09
N GLN A 301 -5.92 20.91 48.94
CA GLN A 301 -6.31 21.75 50.06
C GLN A 301 -7.63 21.16 50.56
N GLU A 302 -7.69 20.94 51.87
CA GLU A 302 -8.86 20.43 52.57
C GLU A 302 -10.13 21.12 52.05
N ILE A 303 -11.04 20.31 51.52
CA ILE A 303 -12.37 20.75 51.10
C ILE A 303 -13.01 21.43 52.33
N PRO A 304 -13.39 22.72 52.26
CA PRO A 304 -14.06 23.36 53.38
C PRO A 304 -15.36 22.61 53.64
N THR A 305 -15.55 22.13 54.87
CA THR A 305 -16.80 21.54 55.30
C THR A 305 -17.87 22.63 55.29
N PHE A 306 -18.79 22.54 54.33
CA PHE A 306 -19.91 23.49 54.23
C PHE A 306 -20.85 23.26 55.41
N LYS A 307 -20.84 24.17 56.39
CA LYS A 307 -21.83 24.18 57.48
C LYS A 307 -23.18 24.52 56.88
N GLY A 308 -24.09 23.56 56.93
CA GLY A 308 -25.43 23.69 56.39
C GLY A 308 -26.18 24.88 56.97
N HIS A 309 -26.88 25.58 56.09
CA HIS A 309 -28.05 26.36 56.44
C HIS A 309 -29.26 25.74 55.75
N THR A 310 -30.15 25.21 56.57
CA THR A 310 -31.52 24.82 56.25
C THR A 310 -32.33 26.05 55.85
N HIS A 311 -33.01 26.03 54.70
CA HIS A 311 -34.45 26.32 54.58
C HIS A 311 -34.94 26.23 53.11
N ASP A 312 -35.98 25.40 52.96
CA ASP A 312 -37.18 25.47 52.11
C ASP A 312 -37.15 25.72 50.58
N SER A 313 -37.61 24.66 49.90
CA SER A 313 -38.49 24.57 48.72
C SER A 313 -38.26 25.51 47.52
N VAL A 314 -38.12 24.91 46.33
CA VAL A 314 -39.11 24.98 45.22
C VAL A 314 -38.71 23.99 44.10
N THR A 315 -39.76 23.56 43.39
CA THR A 315 -39.99 22.44 42.47
C THR A 315 -39.19 22.39 41.14
N GLY A 316 -38.84 21.17 40.73
CA GLY A 316 -39.32 20.55 39.47
C GLY A 316 -38.46 20.66 38.20
N TYR A 317 -37.92 19.53 37.74
CA TYR A 317 -38.00 19.02 36.36
C TYR A 317 -37.84 17.48 36.39
N PRO A 318 -38.66 16.69 35.66
CA PRO A 318 -38.58 15.23 35.69
C PRO A 318 -37.42 14.71 34.81
N ALA A 319 -36.81 13.59 35.21
CA ALA A 319 -35.79 12.89 34.44
C ALA A 319 -36.44 11.96 33.40
N ASP A 320 -36.10 12.13 32.12
CA ASP A 320 -36.45 11.16 31.07
C ASP A 320 -35.65 9.85 31.27
N PRO A 321 -36.29 8.68 31.24
CA PRO A 321 -35.57 7.41 31.36
C PRO A 321 -34.95 6.99 30.00
N LEU A 322 -33.67 6.62 30.04
CA LEU A 322 -32.96 5.97 28.95
C LEU A 322 -33.60 4.60 28.64
N PRO A 323 -33.79 4.20 27.37
CA PRO A 323 -34.33 2.88 27.05
C PRO A 323 -33.24 1.80 27.11
N SER A 324 -33.53 0.72 27.84
CA SER A 324 -32.78 -0.54 27.88
C SER A 324 -33.30 -1.51 26.79
N PRO A 325 -32.48 -2.43 26.26
CA PRO A 325 -32.84 -3.26 25.11
C PRO A 325 -33.45 -4.60 25.54
N THR A 326 -34.59 -5.00 24.97
CA THR A 326 -34.88 -6.42 24.75
C THR A 326 -35.94 -6.62 23.66
N ALA A 327 -35.72 -7.70 22.91
CA ALA A 327 -36.38 -8.15 21.70
C ALA A 327 -37.90 -8.27 21.76
N GLU A 328 -38.56 -8.04 20.62
CA GLU A 328 -39.55 -8.97 20.07
C GLU A 328 -39.84 -8.71 18.58
N ILE A 329 -40.22 -9.78 17.91
CA ILE A 329 -40.28 -10.01 16.46
C ILE A 329 -41.56 -9.43 15.85
N ALA A 330 -41.47 -8.78 14.68
CA ALA A 330 -42.62 -8.60 13.78
C ALA A 330 -42.19 -8.51 12.29
N THR A 331 -42.94 -9.23 11.47
CA THR A 331 -42.90 -9.48 10.02
C THR A 331 -43.06 -8.21 9.15
N PRO A 332 -42.73 -8.25 7.83
CA PRO A 332 -42.61 -7.06 6.99
C PRO A 332 -43.97 -6.59 6.45
N ALA A 333 -44.19 -5.28 6.44
CA ALA A 333 -45.35 -4.67 5.81
C ALA A 333 -44.93 -3.70 4.68
N ALA A 334 -45.51 -3.98 3.51
CA ALA A 334 -45.95 -3.08 2.45
C ALA A 334 -44.90 -2.30 1.61
N GLU A 335 -44.94 -2.60 0.32
CA GLU A 335 -44.29 -1.91 -0.80
C GLU A 335 -44.56 -0.39 -0.81
N ALA A 336 -43.51 0.39 -1.01
CA ALA A 336 -43.59 1.79 -1.42
C ALA A 336 -43.39 1.89 -2.95
N PRO A 337 -44.03 2.86 -3.64
CA PRO A 337 -44.13 2.85 -5.10
C PRO A 337 -42.82 3.29 -5.77
N VAL A 338 -42.50 2.64 -6.88
CA VAL A 338 -41.38 2.92 -7.78
C VAL A 338 -41.59 4.29 -8.47
N PRO A 339 -40.61 5.22 -8.48
CA PRO A 339 -40.69 6.41 -9.32
C PRO A 339 -40.45 6.04 -10.80
N ALA A 340 -41.35 6.51 -11.66
CA ALA A 340 -41.38 6.24 -13.09
C ALA A 340 -40.09 6.67 -13.81
N SER A 341 -39.62 5.78 -14.69
CA SER A 341 -38.49 5.99 -15.60
C SER A 341 -38.84 7.02 -16.69
N PRO A 342 -38.01 8.03 -16.99
CA PRO A 342 -38.23 8.90 -18.13
C PRO A 342 -37.85 8.18 -19.44
N ALA A 343 -38.77 8.24 -20.40
CA ALA A 343 -38.71 7.61 -21.71
C ALA A 343 -37.44 7.95 -22.50
N ALA A 344 -36.95 6.95 -23.23
CA ALA A 344 -35.82 7.02 -24.14
C ALA A 344 -36.03 8.08 -25.23
N ALA A 345 -35.09 9.01 -25.35
CA ALA A 345 -34.95 9.88 -26.50
C ALA A 345 -34.31 9.11 -27.67
N LEU A 346 -34.99 9.10 -28.81
CA LEU A 346 -34.51 8.56 -30.08
C LEU A 346 -33.26 9.34 -30.56
N PRO A 347 -32.26 8.68 -31.17
CA PRO A 347 -31.13 9.38 -31.78
C PRO A 347 -31.54 10.04 -33.11
N ASN A 348 -31.10 11.29 -33.31
CA ASN A 348 -31.24 12.04 -34.55
C ASN A 348 -30.53 11.36 -35.73
N PRO A 349 -31.07 11.43 -36.97
CA PRO A 349 -30.47 10.79 -38.14
C PRO A 349 -29.21 11.51 -38.63
N ILE A 350 -28.26 10.69 -39.10
CA ILE A 350 -26.97 11.06 -39.69
C ILE A 350 -27.20 11.87 -40.98
N GLN A 351 -26.71 13.11 -41.03
CA GLN A 351 -26.58 13.89 -42.27
C GLN A 351 -25.41 13.35 -43.10
N LYS A 352 -25.70 12.94 -44.35
CA LYS A 352 -24.71 12.58 -45.37
C LYS A 352 -23.91 13.82 -45.79
N SER A 353 -22.59 13.77 -45.66
CA SER A 353 -21.69 14.76 -46.24
C SER A 353 -21.55 14.52 -47.75
N GLY A 354 -21.96 15.53 -48.53
CA GLY A 354 -21.79 15.57 -49.98
C GLY A 354 -20.35 15.83 -50.39
N THR A 355 -19.94 15.16 -51.46
CA THR A 355 -18.68 15.29 -52.19
C THR A 355 -18.56 16.67 -52.86
N PRO A 356 -17.37 17.32 -52.83
CA PRO A 356 -17.02 18.35 -53.80
C PRO A 356 -15.98 17.86 -54.83
N PRO A 357 -15.86 18.54 -55.98
CA PRO A 357 -15.47 17.91 -57.24
C PRO A 357 -13.97 17.97 -57.57
N VAL A 358 -13.62 17.15 -58.55
CA VAL A 358 -12.36 17.05 -59.26
C VAL A 358 -12.02 18.34 -60.03
N MET A 359 -10.82 18.87 -59.78
CA MET A 359 -9.99 19.67 -60.70
C MET A 359 -8.55 19.17 -60.48
N GLY A 360 -7.74 18.78 -61.45
CA GLY A 360 -7.48 19.38 -62.75
C GLY A 360 -5.96 19.66 -62.78
N LYS A 361 -5.23 18.88 -63.56
CA LYS A 361 -3.76 18.94 -63.72
C LYS A 361 -3.30 20.34 -64.17
N THR A 362 -2.16 20.80 -63.64
CA THR A 362 -1.14 21.54 -64.42
C THR A 362 0.25 21.33 -63.84
N SER A 363 1.16 20.93 -64.72
CA SER A 363 2.61 20.88 -64.61
C SER A 363 3.25 22.27 -64.68
N SER A 364 4.34 22.50 -63.93
CA SER A 364 5.59 23.18 -64.39
C SER A 364 6.45 23.59 -63.18
N GLY A 365 7.76 23.28 -63.23
CA GLY A 365 8.78 23.82 -62.31
C GLY A 365 9.64 22.74 -61.71
#